data_AF-A0A6C0CJM7-F1
#
_entry.id   AF-A0A6C0CJM7-F1
#
_cell.length_a   1.000
_cell.length_b   1.000
_cell.length_c   1.000
_cell.angle_alpha   90.00
_cell.angle_beta   90.00
_cell.angle_gamma   90.00
#
_symmetry.space_group_name_H-M   'P 1'
#
loop_
_entity.id
_entity.type
_entity.pdbx_description
1 polymer ?
#
loop_
_entity_poly.entity_id
_entity_poly.type
_entity_poly.pdbx_seq_one_letter_code
_entity_poly.pdbx_strand_id
1 'polypeptide(L)'
;MSLIDFYIDTNKVCIFSKTTCKFCNKAKQLLDSCNIKPLVYEMDIMEEGSILHKNLISKTNYNTVPNIFINGTHIGGYSELEQLFKSGKLSIMTEKFTYTCCFCGKDSKTKELEACNCFQKYTDDWGIPY
;
A
#
# COMPACT_ATOMS: atom_id res chain seq x y z
N MET A 1 21.59 -1.61 1.04
CA MET A 1 20.19 -1.42 1.46
C MET A 1 20.05 0.02 1.89
N SER A 2 19.24 0.82 1.19
CA SER A 2 19.11 2.25 1.47
C SER A 2 18.05 2.49 2.56
N LEU A 3 18.18 3.56 3.36
CA LEU A 3 17.25 3.86 4.45
C LEU A 3 15.79 3.88 3.96
N ILE A 4 15.56 4.35 2.74
CA ILE A 4 14.22 4.46 2.19
C ILE A 4 13.56 3.11 1.85
N ASP A 5 14.35 2.06 1.62
CA ASP A 5 13.80 0.72 1.36
C ASP A 5 13.03 0.16 2.56
N PHE A 6 13.36 0.61 3.78
CA PHE A 6 12.61 0.25 4.99
C PHE A 6 11.22 0.90 5.04
N TYR A 7 11.07 2.10 4.46
CA TYR A 7 9.81 2.84 4.46
C TYR A 7 8.86 2.44 3.32
N ILE A 8 9.40 1.82 2.27
CA ILE A 8 8.63 1.39 1.11
C ILE A 8 8.04 -0.01 1.37
N ASP A 9 6.74 -0.08 1.64
CA ASP A 9 6.01 -1.35 1.82
C ASP A 9 5.66 -1.95 0.44
N THR A 10 5.96 -3.24 0.25
CA THR A 10 5.69 -3.98 -1.00
C THR A 10 4.23 -4.41 -1.14
N ASN A 11 3.40 -4.22 -0.12
CA ASN A 11 1.99 -4.65 -0.09
C ASN A 11 1.02 -3.48 0.16
N LYS A 12 1.51 -2.25 0.21
CA LYS A 12 0.70 -1.05 0.50
C LYS A 12 1.06 0.12 -0.40
N VAL A 13 0.18 1.11 -0.37
CA VAL A 13 0.44 2.42 -0.96
C VAL A 13 1.20 3.26 0.07
N CYS A 14 2.34 3.82 -0.33
CA CYS A 14 3.16 4.70 0.49
C CYS A 14 3.23 6.09 -0.17
N ILE A 15 3.15 7.15 0.63
CA ILE A 15 3.22 8.53 0.17
C ILE A 15 4.24 9.29 1.01
N PHE A 16 5.28 9.79 0.34
CA PHE A 16 6.19 10.76 0.93
C PHE A 16 5.63 12.16 0.69
N SER A 17 5.33 12.85 1.78
CA SER A 17 4.55 14.08 1.83
C SER A 17 5.26 15.16 2.65
N LYS A 18 4.74 16.39 2.54
CA LYS A 18 5.01 17.48 3.48
C LYS A 18 3.68 18.09 3.92
N THR A 19 3.55 18.46 5.20
CA THR A 19 2.29 18.95 5.77
C THR A 19 1.77 20.22 5.08
N THR A 20 2.68 21.06 4.57
CA THR A 20 2.36 22.33 3.89
C THR A 20 1.94 22.17 2.42
N CYS A 21 2.04 20.97 1.85
CA CYS A 21 1.83 20.75 0.42
C CYS A 21 0.38 20.47 0.04
N LYS A 22 -0.22 21.35 -0.76
CA LYS A 22 -1.60 21.21 -1.28
C LYS A 22 -1.79 19.96 -2.15
N PHE A 23 -0.81 19.60 -2.98
CA PHE A 23 -0.89 18.42 -3.84
C PHE A 23 -0.81 17.11 -3.04
N CYS A 24 -0.11 17.10 -1.92
CA CYS A 24 -0.10 15.94 -1.01
C CYS A 24 -1.49 15.71 -0.41
N ASN A 25 -2.18 16.78 -0.01
CA ASN A 25 -3.55 16.68 0.50
C ASN A 25 -4.53 16.16 -0.55
N LYS A 26 -4.40 16.61 -1.81
CA LYS A 26 -5.19 16.07 -2.92
C LYS A 26 -4.92 14.58 -3.17
N ALA A 27 -3.66 14.16 -3.13
CA ALA A 27 -3.30 12.74 -3.30
C ALA A 27 -3.95 11.86 -2.23
N LYS A 28 -3.92 12.29 -0.96
CA LYS A 28 -4.57 11.59 0.16
C LYS A 28 -6.08 11.48 -0.06
N GLN A 29 -6.74 12.59 -0.39
CA GLN A 29 -8.18 12.63 -0.65
C GLN A 29 -8.59 11.72 -1.82
N LEU A 30 -7.79 11.65 -2.88
CA LEU A 30 -8.04 10.77 -4.03
C LEU A 30 -7.92 9.30 -3.62
N LEU A 31 -6.95 8.94 -2.79
CA LEU A 31 -6.82 7.56 -2.30
C LEU A 31 -7.93 7.21 -1.29
N ASP A 32 -8.31 8.15 -0.44
CA ASP A 32 -9.43 7.99 0.49
C ASP A 32 -10.77 7.80 -0.27
N SER A 33 -10.99 8.49 -1.38
CA SER A 33 -12.20 8.28 -2.21
C SER A 33 -12.24 6.91 -2.87
N CYS A 34 -11.07 6.29 -3.07
CA CYS A 34 -10.93 4.91 -3.52
C CYS A 34 -11.00 3.89 -2.37
N ASN A 35 -11.23 4.35 -1.13
CA ASN A 35 -11.19 3.53 0.08
C ASN A 35 -9.83 2.83 0.31
N ILE A 36 -8.75 3.42 -0.21
CA ILE A 36 -7.37 2.96 -0.04
C ILE A 36 -6.76 3.76 1.11
N LYS A 37 -6.23 3.07 2.13
CA LYS A 37 -5.51 3.70 3.24
C LYS A 37 -4.00 3.71 2.96
N PRO A 38 -3.40 4.84 2.56
CA PRO A 38 -1.97 4.92 2.34
C PRO A 38 -1.18 5.05 3.65
N LEU A 39 0.06 4.57 3.64
CA LEU A 39 1.08 4.95 4.62
C LEU A 39 1.62 6.32 4.22
N VAL A 40 1.49 7.31 5.10
CA VAL A 40 1.93 8.68 4.85
C VAL A 40 3.16 8.98 5.70
N TYR A 41 4.23 9.40 5.05
CA TYR A 41 5.47 9.85 5.68
C TYR A 41 5.64 11.35 5.47
N GLU A 42 5.36 12.13 6.51
CA GLU A 42 5.50 13.58 6.51
C GLU A 42 6.96 13.96 6.80
N MET A 43 7.73 14.16 5.74
CA MET A 43 9.19 14.35 5.85
C MET A 43 9.60 15.68 6.49
N ASP A 44 8.68 16.63 6.65
CA ASP A 44 8.92 17.91 7.30
C ASP A 44 8.81 17.86 8.84
N ILE A 45 8.15 16.84 9.38
CA ILE A 45 8.02 16.64 10.83
C ILE A 45 8.89 15.49 11.37
N MET A 46 9.37 14.62 10.49
CA MET A 46 10.27 13.52 10.84
C MET A 46 11.69 14.05 11.08
N GLU A 47 12.33 13.61 12.16
CA GLU A 47 13.73 13.93 12.47
C GLU A 47 14.66 13.52 11.31
N GLU A 48 14.46 12.31 10.79
CA GLU A 48 15.20 11.72 9.68
C GLU A 48 14.78 12.26 8.30
N GLY A 49 13.78 13.16 8.25
CA GLY A 49 13.06 13.51 7.02
C GLY A 49 13.94 14.13 5.93
N SER A 50 14.95 14.90 6.31
CA SER A 50 15.93 15.46 5.35
C SER A 50 16.81 14.39 4.71
N ILE A 51 17.19 13.37 5.47
CA ILE A 51 18.00 12.23 4.98
C ILE A 51 17.12 11.36 4.08
N LEU A 52 15.88 11.12 4.51
CA LEU A 52 14.88 10.36 3.74
C LEU A 52 14.59 11.02 2.39
N HIS A 53 14.40 12.35 2.35
CA HIS A 53 14.18 13.10 1.10
C HIS A 53 15.38 13.02 0.15
N LYS A 54 16.61 13.10 0.65
CA LYS A 54 17.82 12.90 -0.17
C LYS A 54 17.89 11.49 -0.77
N ASN A 55 17.64 10.46 0.04
CA ASN A 55 17.62 9.08 -0.43
C ASN A 55 16.50 8.84 -1.45
N LEU A 56 15.34 9.48 -1.26
CA LEU A 56 14.22 9.45 -2.20
C LEU A 56 14.62 10.00 -3.56
N ILE A 57 15.29 11.16 -3.59
CA ILE A 57 15.81 11.76 -4.83
C ILE A 57 16.80 10.81 -5.50
N SER A 58 17.75 10.25 -4.76
CA SER A 58 18.74 9.32 -5.32
C SER A 58 18.10 8.05 -5.89
N LYS A 59 17.01 7.56 -5.29
CA LYS A 59 16.31 6.34 -5.72
C LYS A 59 15.39 6.57 -6.92
N THR A 60 14.67 7.69 -6.93
CA THR A 60 13.59 7.94 -7.89
C THR A 60 13.95 8.94 -8.98
N ASN A 61 14.99 9.76 -8.75
CA ASN A 61 15.29 10.99 -9.48
C ASN A 61 14.21 12.08 -9.39
N TYR A 62 13.23 11.94 -8.48
CA TYR A 62 12.19 12.94 -8.24
C TYR A 62 12.49 13.75 -6.97
N ASN A 63 12.54 15.07 -7.12
CA ASN A 63 12.74 16.03 -6.02
C ASN A 63 11.42 16.57 -5.44
N THR A 64 10.32 16.39 -6.15
CA THR A 64 9.02 16.94 -5.79
C THR A 64 8.25 16.03 -4.84
N VAL A 65 7.40 16.66 -4.01
CA VAL A 65 6.36 15.98 -3.23
C VAL A 65 4.99 16.35 -3.80
N PRO A 66 4.00 15.45 -3.78
CA PRO A 66 4.04 14.09 -3.23
C PRO A 66 4.89 13.14 -4.10
N ASN A 67 5.48 12.13 -3.47
CA ASN A 67 6.12 11.01 -4.17
C ASN A 67 5.47 9.72 -3.68
N ILE A 68 4.92 8.94 -4.63
CA ILE A 68 3.97 7.87 -4.34
C ILE A 68 4.54 6.54 -4.82
N PHE A 69 4.41 5.53 -3.97
CA PHE A 69 4.74 4.14 -4.25
C PHE A 69 3.51 3.27 -4.05
N ILE A 70 3.32 2.29 -4.94
CA ILE A 70 2.27 1.28 -4.82
C ILE A 70 2.95 -0.08 -4.90
N ASN A 71 2.79 -0.90 -3.87
CA ASN A 71 3.38 -2.24 -3.79
C ASN A 71 4.89 -2.26 -4.11
N GLY A 72 5.63 -1.34 -3.48
CA GLY A 72 7.07 -1.17 -3.72
C GLY A 72 7.46 -0.52 -5.05
N THR A 73 6.52 -0.30 -5.96
CA THR A 73 6.79 0.31 -7.28
C THR A 73 6.58 1.83 -7.21
N HIS A 74 7.57 2.58 -7.69
CA HIS A 74 7.47 4.04 -7.78
C HIS A 74 6.51 4.46 -8.91
N ILE A 75 5.53 5.28 -8.57
CA ILE A 75 4.51 5.78 -9.50
C ILE A 75 4.85 7.18 -10.01
N GLY A 76 5.35 8.05 -9.12
CA GLY A 76 5.56 9.47 -9.41
C GLY A 76 4.82 10.36 -8.43
N GLY A 77 4.32 11.49 -8.92
CA GLY A 77 3.61 12.49 -8.12
C GLY A 77 2.09 12.42 -8.26
N TYR A 78 1.44 13.54 -7.92
CA TYR A 78 -0.03 13.64 -7.94
C TYR A 78 -0.60 13.48 -9.36
N SER A 79 0.06 14.04 -10.37
CA SER A 79 -0.39 13.97 -11.76
C SER A 79 -0.45 12.52 -12.27
N GLU A 80 0.59 11.74 -11.98
CA GLU A 80 0.69 10.33 -12.35
C GLU A 80 -0.37 9.50 -11.61
N LEU A 81 -0.59 9.78 -10.32
CA LEU A 81 -1.66 9.14 -9.53
C LEU A 81 -3.05 9.46 -10.11
N GLU A 82 -3.32 10.71 -10.46
CA GLU A 82 -4.61 11.12 -11.03
C GLU A 82 -4.84 10.46 -12.39
N GLN A 83 -3.80 10.33 -13.22
CA GLN A 83 -3.86 9.62 -14.49
C GLN A 83 -4.15 8.12 -14.31
N LEU A 84 -3.54 7.48 -13.31
CA LEU A 84 -3.82 6.08 -12.97
C LEU A 84 -5.25 5.88 -12.48
N PHE A 85 -5.78 6.83 -11.70
CA PHE A 85 -7.16 6.82 -11.27
C PHE A 85 -8.12 6.97 -12.45
N LYS A 86 -7.91 7.96 -13.33
CA LYS A 86 -8.73 8.20 -14.52
C LYS A 86 -8.70 7.02 -15.50
N SER A 87 -7.58 6.31 -15.59
CA SER A 87 -7.46 5.13 -16.46
C SER A 87 -7.98 3.84 -15.82
N GLY A 88 -8.43 3.86 -14.56
CA GLY A 88 -8.89 2.66 -13.83
C GLY A 88 -7.76 1.70 -13.42
N LYS A 89 -6.51 1.99 -13.80
CA LYS A 89 -5.34 1.16 -13.47
C LYS A 89 -5.02 1.16 -11.98
N LEU A 90 -5.37 2.23 -11.27
CA LEU A 90 -5.13 2.33 -9.83
C LEU A 90 -5.75 1.15 -9.08
N SER A 91 -7.02 0.83 -9.38
CA SER A 91 -7.74 -0.29 -8.75
C SER A 91 -7.03 -1.62 -8.98
N ILE A 92 -6.59 -1.87 -10.21
CA ILE A 92 -5.87 -3.10 -10.60
C ILE A 92 -4.54 -3.23 -9.85
N MET A 93 -3.80 -2.12 -9.70
CA MET A 93 -2.52 -2.15 -8.98
C MET A 93 -2.70 -2.35 -7.47
N THR A 94 -3.84 -1.93 -6.93
CA THR A 94 -4.16 -2.08 -5.50
C THR A 94 -4.99 -3.31 -5.17
N GLU A 95 -5.44 -4.06 -6.18
CA GLU A 95 -6.08 -5.35 -5.98
C GLU A 95 -5.11 -6.28 -5.28
N LYS A 96 -5.41 -6.54 -4.00
CA LYS A 96 -4.70 -7.55 -3.24
C LYS A 96 -5.01 -8.89 -3.87
N PHE A 97 -3.99 -9.73 -4.01
CA PHE A 97 -4.17 -11.12 -4.39
C PHE A 97 -5.24 -11.77 -3.51
N THR A 98 -6.37 -12.08 -4.11
CA THR A 98 -7.44 -12.81 -3.45
C THR A 98 -7.13 -14.29 -3.58
N TYR A 99 -7.02 -14.96 -2.44
CA TYR A 99 -6.86 -16.40 -2.41
C TYR A 99 -8.24 -17.02 -2.52
N THR A 100 -8.54 -17.60 -3.67
CA THR A 100 -9.77 -18.36 -3.86
C THR A 100 -9.56 -19.79 -3.39
N CYS A 101 -10.43 -20.28 -2.51
CA CYS A 101 -10.39 -21.67 -2.08
C CYS A 101 -10.80 -22.60 -3.23
N CYS A 102 -9.94 -23.55 -3.60
CA CYS A 102 -10.22 -24.51 -4.68
C CYS A 102 -11.41 -25.45 -4.39
N PHE A 103 -11.92 -25.50 -3.16
CA PHE A 103 -13.01 -26.40 -2.75
C PHE A 103 -14.37 -25.68 -2.64
N CYS A 104 -14.43 -24.55 -1.91
CA CYS A 104 -15.66 -23.77 -1.73
C CYS A 104 -15.84 -22.65 -2.76
N GLY A 105 -14.79 -22.27 -3.49
CA GLY A 105 -14.80 -21.09 -4.36
C GLY A 105 -14.90 -19.75 -3.60
N LYS A 106 -14.80 -19.75 -2.26
CA LYS A 106 -14.82 -18.51 -1.48
C LYS A 106 -13.48 -17.80 -1.56
N ASP A 107 -13.56 -16.48 -1.69
CA ASP A 107 -12.44 -15.57 -1.74
C ASP A 107 -11.98 -15.15 -0.35
N SER A 108 -10.66 -15.13 -0.13
CA SER A 108 -10.04 -14.62 1.09
C SER A 108 -8.93 -13.63 0.77
N LYS A 109 -8.74 -12.68 1.68
CA LYS A 109 -7.63 -11.71 1.64
C LYS A 109 -6.35 -12.25 2.27
N THR A 110 -6.44 -13.38 2.97
CA THR A 110 -5.33 -14.03 3.68
C THR A 110 -5.14 -15.45 3.17
N LYS A 111 -3.89 -15.92 3.18
CA LYS A 111 -3.52 -17.25 2.72
C LYS A 111 -4.14 -18.35 3.60
N GLU A 112 -4.46 -18.03 4.86
CA GLU A 112 -5.11 -18.94 5.81
C GLU A 112 -6.58 -19.23 5.49
N LEU A 113 -7.20 -18.55 4.50
CA LEU A 113 -8.61 -18.75 4.12
C LEU A 113 -9.55 -18.69 5.34
N GLU A 114 -9.34 -17.77 6.28
CA GLU A 114 -10.06 -17.73 7.57
C GLU A 114 -11.60 -17.65 7.42
N ALA A 115 -12.08 -17.16 6.27
CA ALA A 115 -13.51 -17.11 5.95
C ALA A 115 -14.08 -18.41 5.33
N CYS A 116 -13.25 -19.41 5.01
CA CYS A 116 -13.69 -20.69 4.48
C CYS A 116 -13.42 -21.85 5.46
N ASN A 117 -14.49 -22.41 6.02
CA ASN A 117 -14.49 -23.63 6.85
C ASN A 117 -14.23 -24.94 6.07
N CYS A 118 -13.73 -24.90 4.83
CA CYS A 118 -13.47 -26.13 4.06
C CYS A 118 -12.37 -27.00 4.66
N PHE A 119 -11.48 -26.42 5.45
CA PHE A 119 -10.66 -27.15 6.41
C PHE A 119 -11.20 -26.82 7.79
N GLN A 120 -12.21 -27.57 8.26
CA GLN A 120 -12.39 -27.68 9.71
C GLN A 120 -11.04 -28.19 10.23
N LYS A 121 -10.35 -27.37 11.03
CA LYS A 121 -9.24 -27.88 11.83
C LYS A 121 -9.85 -29.01 12.64
N TYR A 122 -9.45 -30.25 12.33
CA TYR A 122 -9.94 -31.45 12.97
C TYR A 122 -9.91 -31.21 14.48
N THR A 123 -11.10 -31.13 15.07
CA THR A 123 -11.27 -31.29 16.51
C THR A 123 -11.42 -32.78 16.73
N ASP A 124 -10.82 -33.30 17.80
CA ASP A 124 -11.14 -34.65 18.26
C ASP A 124 -12.61 -34.73 18.72
N ASP A 125 -13.09 -35.94 19.03
CA ASP A 125 -14.49 -36.17 19.45
C ASP A 125 -14.93 -35.38 20.71
N TRP A 126 -14.01 -34.63 21.34
CA TRP A 126 -14.23 -33.78 22.51
C TRP A 126 -14.13 -32.28 22.22
N GLY A 127 -13.98 -31.88 20.95
CA GLY A 127 -13.99 -30.48 20.53
C GLY A 127 -12.68 -29.73 20.77
N ILE A 128 -11.56 -30.42 21.02
CA ILE A 128 -10.26 -29.80 21.31
C ILE A 128 -9.46 -29.70 20.00
N PRO A 129 -8.95 -28.51 19.62
CA PRO A 129 -8.06 -28.38 18.47
C PRO A 129 -6.66 -28.91 18.82
N TYR A 130 -6.03 -29.64 17.89
CA TYR A 130 -4.59 -29.94 17.95
C TYR A 130 -3.73 -28.68 17.75
#